data_AF-A0A7J2Y5C5-F1
#
_entry.id   AF-A0A7J2Y5C5-F1
#
_cell.length_a   1.000
_cell.length_b   1.000
_cell.length_c   1.000
_cell.angle_alpha   90.00
_cell.angle_beta   90.00
_cell.angle_gamma   90.00
#
_symmetry.space_group_name_H-M   'P 1'
#
loop_
_entity.id
_entity.type
_entity.pdbx_description
1 polymer ?
#
loop_
_entity_poly.entity_id
_entity_poly.type
_entity_poly.pdbx_seq_one_letter_code
_entity_poly.pdbx_strand_id
1 'polypeptide(L)'
;MKAFKVLVIVGGILLSIGLILTLSAIGPGSTTRTLTIPAGAEWYFYYEFSLLFGGSVSGEFRVLSSGSVNLYVMTQAQYDGFSQTGGGPSVFTTGGSSGTFSVNLPSGGKHFLVFTHGGGWEGVSQDVRTTFQVNGIEPTFFVGGIALILPGVALFALGLRKKRQAAAARPPESPQQPTGVVLYGPRPPEEPPKPPGNP
;
A
#
# COMPACT_ATOMS: atom_id res chain seq x y z
N MET A 1 28.42 -11.72 1.72
CA MET A 1 28.02 -10.50 0.97
C MET A 1 28.63 -9.26 1.61
N LYS A 2 29.03 -8.23 0.85
CA LYS A 2 29.49 -6.95 1.45
C LYS A 2 28.32 -6.22 2.11
N ALA A 3 28.52 -5.63 3.29
CA ALA A 3 27.47 -5.00 4.09
C ALA A 3 26.63 -3.95 3.32
N PHE A 4 27.25 -3.20 2.39
CA PHE A 4 26.52 -2.24 1.56
C PHE A 4 25.50 -2.90 0.61
N LYS A 5 25.76 -4.14 0.15
CA LYS A 5 24.82 -4.87 -0.71
C LYS A 5 23.57 -5.26 0.09
N VAL A 6 23.76 -5.71 1.33
CA VAL A 6 22.65 -6.07 2.23
C VAL A 6 21.79 -4.84 2.53
N LEU A 7 22.41 -3.70 2.85
CA LEU A 7 21.70 -2.43 3.10
C LEU A 7 20.86 -1.97 1.90
N VAL A 8 21.41 -2.05 0.68
CA VAL A 8 20.68 -1.70 -0.55
C VAL A 8 19.52 -2.67 -0.81
N ILE A 9 19.73 -3.98 -0.62
CA ILE A 9 18.67 -4.99 -0.85
C ILE A 9 17.53 -4.81 0.16
N VAL A 10 17.84 -4.74 1.46
CA VAL A 10 16.84 -4.58 2.52
C VAL A 10 16.11 -3.24 2.37
N GLY A 11 16.85 -2.16 2.12
CA GLY A 11 16.26 -0.84 1.86
C GLY A 11 15.33 -0.86 0.65
N GLY A 12 15.74 -1.50 -0.44
CA GLY A 12 14.91 -1.67 -1.64
C GLY A 12 13.61 -2.44 -1.36
N ILE A 13 13.69 -3.56 -0.64
CA ILE A 13 12.50 -4.37 -0.27
C ILE A 13 11.53 -3.55 0.58
N LEU A 14 12.01 -2.86 1.62
CA LEU A 14 11.17 -2.04 2.48
C LEU A 14 10.48 -0.92 1.71
N LEU A 15 11.19 -0.27 0.78
CA LEU A 15 10.61 0.74 -0.10
C LEU A 15 9.51 0.16 -0.99
N SER A 16 9.75 -1.01 -1.60
CA SER A 16 8.76 -1.67 -2.45
C SER A 16 7.50 -2.05 -1.68
N ILE A 17 7.65 -2.70 -0.51
CA ILE A 17 6.50 -3.10 0.31
C ILE A 17 5.77 -1.87 0.83
N GLY A 18 6.51 -0.87 1.34
CA GLY A 18 5.92 0.35 1.85
C GLY A 18 5.13 1.11 0.79
N LEU A 19 5.67 1.21 -0.43
CA LEU A 19 4.96 1.82 -1.55
C LEU A 19 3.68 1.04 -1.90
N ILE A 20 3.76 -0.29 -1.99
CA ILE A 20 2.58 -1.14 -2.26
C ILE A 20 1.49 -0.88 -1.22
N LEU A 21 1.82 -0.88 0.08
CA LEU A 21 0.85 -0.61 1.15
C LEU A 21 0.25 0.80 1.04
N THR A 22 1.06 1.84 0.80
CA THR A 22 0.52 3.20 0.64
C THR A 22 -0.41 3.33 -0.55
N LEU A 23 -0.13 2.63 -1.66
CA LEU A 23 -1.01 2.62 -2.83
C LEU A 23 -2.27 1.80 -2.56
N SER A 24 -2.18 0.68 -1.84
CA SER A 24 -3.34 -0.10 -1.41
C SER A 24 -4.25 0.65 -0.43
N ALA A 25 -3.72 1.64 0.27
CA ALA A 25 -4.51 2.51 1.16
C ALA A 25 -5.44 3.47 0.40
N ILE A 26 -5.18 3.71 -0.90
CA ILE A 26 -5.86 4.72 -1.71
C ILE A 26 -6.70 4.02 -2.77
N GLY A 27 -8.01 4.25 -2.75
CA GLY A 27 -8.89 3.91 -3.86
C GLY A 27 -10.28 3.45 -3.42
N PRO A 28 -11.23 3.41 -4.37
CA PRO A 28 -12.55 2.87 -4.11
C PRO A 28 -12.46 1.36 -3.90
N GLY A 29 -12.42 0.93 -2.65
CA GLY A 29 -12.55 -0.48 -2.30
C GLY A 29 -14.00 -0.90 -2.48
N SER A 30 -14.32 -1.64 -3.55
CA SER A 30 -15.65 -2.22 -3.75
C SER A 30 -15.81 -3.48 -2.93
N THR A 31 -16.78 -3.49 -2.03
CA THR A 31 -17.10 -4.62 -1.16
C THR A 31 -18.54 -5.06 -1.42
N THR A 32 -18.73 -6.34 -1.75
CA THR A 32 -20.06 -6.96 -1.82
C THR A 32 -20.23 -7.94 -0.67
N ARG A 33 -21.35 -7.87 0.03
CA ARG A 33 -21.71 -8.75 1.15
C ARG A 33 -23.16 -9.17 1.06
N THR A 34 -23.43 -10.39 1.50
CA THR A 34 -24.75 -10.82 1.91
C THR A 34 -24.73 -10.90 3.44
N LEU A 35 -25.71 -10.30 4.08
CA LEU A 35 -25.88 -10.25 5.53
C LEU A 35 -27.29 -10.74 5.88
N THR A 36 -27.45 -11.22 7.10
CA THR A 36 -28.74 -11.62 7.66
C THR A 36 -28.98 -10.79 8.92
N ILE A 37 -30.12 -10.12 8.98
CA ILE A 37 -30.64 -9.49 10.19
C ILE A 37 -31.63 -10.48 10.81
N PRO A 38 -31.31 -11.11 11.96
CA PRO A 38 -32.23 -12.00 12.66
C PRO A 38 -33.55 -11.30 13.01
N ALA A 39 -34.62 -12.05 13.20
CA ALA A 39 -35.88 -11.48 13.69
C ALA A 39 -35.70 -10.90 15.11
N GLY A 40 -36.29 -9.73 15.35
CA GLY A 40 -36.29 -8.98 16.60
C GLY A 40 -35.89 -7.52 16.37
N ALA A 41 -36.59 -6.58 17.02
CA ALA A 41 -36.35 -5.14 16.84
C ALA A 41 -34.98 -4.68 17.36
N GLU A 42 -34.36 -5.50 18.22
CA GLU A 42 -33.03 -5.31 18.79
C GLU A 42 -31.89 -5.69 17.84
N TRP A 43 -32.19 -6.42 16.76
CA TRP A 43 -31.16 -6.90 15.84
C TRP A 43 -30.94 -5.94 14.68
N TYR A 44 -29.66 -5.68 14.42
CA TYR A 44 -29.21 -4.91 13.27
C TYR A 44 -27.84 -5.43 12.83
N PHE A 45 -27.48 -5.15 11.58
CA PHE A 45 -26.14 -5.43 11.07
C PHE A 45 -25.39 -4.12 10.87
N TYR A 46 -24.07 -4.11 11.10
CA TYR A 46 -23.24 -2.96 10.76
C TYR A 46 -21.94 -3.38 10.07
N TYR A 47 -21.43 -2.48 9.25
CA TYR A 47 -20.09 -2.55 8.69
C TYR A 47 -19.30 -1.31 9.10
N GLU A 48 -18.15 -1.53 9.73
CA GLU A 48 -17.23 -0.48 10.16
C GLU A 48 -16.14 -0.26 9.11
N PHE A 49 -15.82 1.00 8.84
CA PHE A 49 -14.65 1.40 8.06
C PHE A 49 -14.03 2.68 8.62
N SER A 50 -12.74 2.86 8.35
CA SER A 50 -11.96 4.00 8.85
C SER A 50 -11.40 4.80 7.69
N LEU A 51 -11.41 6.13 7.85
CA LEU A 51 -10.84 7.07 6.90
C LEU A 51 -9.82 7.97 7.60
N LEU A 52 -8.68 8.23 6.96
CA LEU A 52 -7.67 9.14 7.50
C LEU A 52 -8.16 10.60 7.48
N PHE A 53 -8.93 10.97 6.45
CA PHE A 53 -9.52 12.28 6.23
C PHE A 53 -10.99 12.14 5.80
N GLY A 54 -11.67 13.24 5.51
CA GLY A 54 -12.97 13.19 4.84
C GLY A 54 -12.90 12.42 3.52
N GLY A 55 -14.02 11.85 3.11
CA GLY A 55 -14.11 10.98 1.94
C GLY A 55 -15.55 10.82 1.47
N SER A 56 -15.87 9.71 0.84
CA SER A 56 -17.25 9.38 0.50
C SER A 56 -17.52 7.87 0.55
N VAL A 57 -18.78 7.52 0.70
CA VAL A 57 -19.26 6.15 0.57
C VAL A 57 -20.47 6.13 -0.35
N SER A 58 -20.49 5.20 -1.28
CA SER A 58 -21.59 5.01 -2.21
C SER A 58 -21.85 3.55 -2.46
N GLY A 59 -23.08 3.19 -2.78
CA GLY A 59 -23.41 1.80 -3.05
C GLY A 59 -24.88 1.57 -3.28
N GLU A 60 -25.22 0.29 -3.20
CA GLU A 60 -26.57 -0.21 -3.35
C GLU A 60 -26.85 -1.33 -2.34
N PHE A 61 -28.13 -1.54 -2.08
CA PHE A 61 -28.59 -2.67 -1.31
C PHE A 61 -29.88 -3.25 -1.92
N ARG A 62 -30.10 -4.53 -1.65
CA ARG A 62 -31.30 -5.25 -2.04
C ARG A 62 -31.62 -6.31 -1.00
N VAL A 63 -32.85 -6.28 -0.50
CA VAL A 63 -33.42 -7.35 0.32
C VAL A 63 -33.65 -8.57 -0.59
N LEU A 64 -33.10 -9.71 -0.19
CA LEU A 64 -33.21 -10.99 -0.88
C LEU A 64 -34.42 -11.80 -0.38
N SER A 65 -34.82 -11.57 0.87
CA SER A 65 -36.05 -12.07 1.49
C SER A 65 -37.22 -11.10 1.25
N SER A 66 -38.33 -11.28 1.97
CA SER A 66 -39.44 -10.33 2.00
C SER A 66 -39.15 -9.10 2.88
N GLY A 67 -39.84 -8.00 2.58
CA GLY A 67 -39.88 -6.81 3.41
C GLY A 67 -38.96 -5.68 2.97
N SER A 68 -38.73 -4.73 3.87
CA SER A 68 -37.84 -3.59 3.69
C SER A 68 -36.83 -3.49 4.83
N VAL A 69 -35.72 -2.82 4.56
CA VAL A 69 -34.70 -2.45 5.55
C VAL A 69 -34.47 -0.95 5.52
N ASN A 70 -33.92 -0.40 6.60
CA ASN A 70 -33.33 0.93 6.61
C ASN A 70 -31.81 0.81 6.54
N LEU A 71 -31.18 1.68 5.76
CA LEU A 71 -29.75 1.88 5.71
C LEU A 71 -29.44 3.23 6.34
N TYR A 72 -28.44 3.25 7.23
CA TYR A 72 -27.88 4.46 7.80
C TYR A 72 -26.39 4.55 7.51
N VAL A 73 -25.91 5.75 7.21
CA VAL A 73 -24.49 6.08 7.20
C VAL A 73 -24.22 6.97 8.40
N MET A 74 -23.33 6.55 9.29
CA MET A 74 -23.10 7.20 10.57
C MET A 74 -21.62 7.46 10.83
N THR A 75 -21.33 8.59 11.48
CA THR A 75 -20.05 8.81 12.18
C THR A 75 -20.00 7.98 13.46
N GLN A 76 -18.82 7.83 14.05
CA GLN A 76 -18.67 7.15 15.34
C GLN A 76 -19.59 7.71 16.44
N ALA A 77 -19.63 9.03 16.64
CA ALA A 77 -20.45 9.63 17.70
C ALA A 77 -21.95 9.37 17.50
N GLN A 78 -22.41 9.32 16.24
CA GLN A 78 -23.80 8.98 15.91
C GLN A 78 -24.10 7.50 16.15
N TYR A 79 -23.17 6.62 15.77
CA TYR A 79 -23.29 5.18 16.01
C TYR A 79 -23.30 4.84 17.51
N ASP A 80 -22.46 5.52 18.31
CA ASP A 80 -22.41 5.33 19.75
C ASP A 80 -23.77 5.66 20.41
N GLY A 81 -24.48 6.68 19.92
CA GLY A 81 -25.85 6.99 20.35
C GLY A 81 -26.90 6.01 19.81
N PHE A 82 -26.77 5.62 18.54
CA PHE A 82 -27.67 4.66 17.90
C PHE A 82 -27.64 3.29 18.60
N SER A 83 -26.45 2.76 18.90
CA SER A 83 -26.28 1.45 19.54
C SER A 83 -26.93 1.33 20.92
N GLN A 84 -27.20 2.46 21.58
CA GLN A 84 -27.86 2.51 22.88
C GLN A 84 -29.39 2.61 22.78
N THR A 85 -29.92 3.14 21.68
CA THR A 85 -31.33 3.56 21.58
C THR A 85 -32.09 2.96 20.40
N GLY A 86 -31.40 2.34 19.44
CA GLY A 86 -31.98 1.83 18.20
C GLY A 86 -32.38 2.92 17.19
N GLY A 87 -32.02 4.18 17.45
CA GLY A 87 -32.36 5.31 16.60
C GLY A 87 -31.45 6.52 16.82
N GLY A 88 -31.59 7.55 16.00
CA GLY A 88 -30.82 8.78 16.18
C GLY A 88 -30.44 9.47 14.87
N PRO A 89 -29.70 10.59 14.96
CA PRO A 89 -29.21 11.30 13.80
C PRO A 89 -28.19 10.46 13.05
N SER A 90 -28.19 10.57 11.72
CA SER A 90 -27.21 9.95 10.84
C SER A 90 -26.69 10.98 9.82
N VAL A 91 -25.56 10.69 9.18
CA VAL A 91 -25.09 11.47 8.03
C VAL A 91 -26.06 11.31 6.86
N PHE A 92 -26.60 10.10 6.71
CA PHE A 92 -27.55 9.75 5.67
C PHE A 92 -28.44 8.61 6.13
N THR A 93 -29.67 8.57 5.60
CA THR A 93 -30.56 7.42 5.75
C THR A 93 -31.40 7.23 4.50
N THR A 94 -31.69 5.96 4.19
CA THR A 94 -32.62 5.56 3.15
C THR A 94 -33.26 4.23 3.55
N GLY A 95 -34.35 3.84 2.92
CA GLY A 95 -35.01 2.57 3.22
C GLY A 95 -35.82 2.02 2.06
N GLY A 96 -36.12 0.73 2.12
CA GLY A 96 -36.88 0.02 1.10
C GLY A 96 -36.48 -1.44 0.97
N SER A 97 -37.08 -2.14 0.00
CA SER A 97 -36.65 -3.49 -0.40
C SER A 97 -35.37 -3.45 -1.26
N SER A 98 -35.02 -2.28 -1.78
CA SER A 98 -33.78 -2.00 -2.49
C SER A 98 -33.54 -0.49 -2.55
N GLY A 99 -32.30 -0.07 -2.72
CA GLY A 99 -31.97 1.33 -2.89
C GLY A 99 -30.51 1.56 -3.21
N THR A 100 -30.19 2.79 -3.60
CA THR A 100 -28.82 3.27 -3.81
C THR A 100 -28.54 4.44 -2.87
N PHE A 101 -27.26 4.68 -2.60
CA PHE A 101 -26.80 5.78 -1.76
C PHE A 101 -25.46 6.31 -2.25
N SER A 102 -25.20 7.60 -2.01
CA SER A 102 -23.92 8.25 -2.27
C SER A 102 -23.80 9.44 -1.33
N VAL A 103 -22.81 9.40 -0.45
CA VAL A 103 -22.73 10.27 0.73
C VAL A 103 -21.30 10.75 0.92
N ASN A 104 -21.12 12.06 1.08
CA ASN A 104 -19.84 12.64 1.48
C ASN A 104 -19.68 12.56 3.00
N LEU A 105 -18.50 12.14 3.45
CA LEU A 105 -18.14 12.00 4.85
C LEU A 105 -17.25 13.19 5.24
N PRO A 106 -17.71 14.08 6.13
CA PRO A 106 -17.07 15.36 6.36
C PRO A 106 -15.74 15.27 7.11
N SER A 107 -15.48 14.16 7.80
CA SER A 107 -14.31 13.97 8.65
C SER A 107 -13.67 12.60 8.47
N GLY A 108 -12.39 12.53 8.84
CA GLY A 108 -11.73 11.25 9.11
C GLY A 108 -12.29 10.59 10.38
N GLY A 109 -11.77 9.41 10.70
CA GLY A 109 -12.19 8.57 11.81
C GLY A 109 -13.02 7.37 11.37
N LYS A 110 -13.71 6.76 12.33
CA LYS A 110 -14.56 5.59 12.12
C LYS A 110 -15.95 6.00 11.63
N HIS A 111 -16.45 5.23 10.68
CA HIS A 111 -17.77 5.37 10.08
C HIS A 111 -18.45 4.00 9.99
N PHE A 112 -19.78 4.03 9.96
CA PHE A 112 -20.62 2.83 10.05
C PHE A 112 -21.69 2.86 8.97
N LEU A 113 -21.82 1.76 8.22
CA LEU A 113 -23.03 1.43 7.48
C LEU A 113 -23.88 0.52 8.36
N VAL A 114 -25.08 0.96 8.71
CA VAL A 114 -25.98 0.20 9.59
C VAL A 114 -27.23 -0.19 8.82
N PHE A 115 -27.61 -1.46 8.92
CA PHE A 115 -28.84 -2.01 8.36
C PHE A 115 -29.76 -2.45 9.50
N THR A 116 -30.97 -1.89 9.53
CA THR A 116 -32.03 -2.29 10.48
C THR A 116 -33.23 -2.82 9.71
N HIS A 117 -34.14 -3.49 10.41
CA HIS A 117 -35.48 -3.73 9.89
C HIS A 117 -36.16 -2.42 9.48
N GLY A 118 -36.92 -2.48 8.39
CA GLY A 118 -37.90 -1.47 8.06
C GLY A 118 -39.14 -1.65 8.93
N GLY A 119 -39.89 -0.56 9.16
CA GLY A 119 -41.04 -0.59 10.06
C GLY A 119 -42.05 -1.68 9.71
N GLY A 120 -42.37 -2.54 10.67
CA GLY A 120 -43.31 -3.64 10.52
C GLY A 120 -42.68 -4.97 10.04
N TRP A 121 -41.37 -5.01 9.83
CA TRP A 121 -40.62 -6.20 9.41
C TRP A 121 -39.71 -6.78 10.49
N GLU A 122 -39.76 -6.26 11.70
CA GLU A 122 -38.93 -6.69 12.84
C GLU A 122 -39.23 -8.14 13.26
N GLY A 123 -40.43 -8.64 12.98
CA GLY A 123 -40.84 -10.00 13.32
C GLY A 123 -40.26 -11.11 12.42
N VAL A 124 -39.51 -10.76 11.37
CA VAL A 124 -38.98 -11.72 10.40
C VAL A 124 -37.48 -11.51 10.17
N SER A 125 -36.76 -12.60 9.94
CA SER A 125 -35.35 -12.53 9.53
C SER A 125 -35.26 -11.96 8.12
N GLN A 126 -34.30 -11.07 7.88
CA GLN A 126 -34.11 -10.43 6.58
C GLN A 126 -32.70 -10.63 6.03
N ASP A 127 -32.62 -11.16 4.82
CA ASP A 127 -31.37 -11.30 4.09
C ASP A 127 -31.19 -10.10 3.16
N VAL A 128 -30.03 -9.43 3.24
CA VAL A 128 -29.73 -8.25 2.44
C VAL A 128 -28.42 -8.46 1.71
N ARG A 129 -28.41 -8.17 0.41
CA ARG A 129 -27.17 -7.98 -0.34
C ARG A 129 -26.85 -6.51 -0.41
N THR A 130 -25.62 -6.14 -0.11
CA THR A 130 -25.11 -4.78 -0.33
C THR A 130 -23.80 -4.82 -1.08
N THR A 131 -23.64 -3.86 -2.00
CA THR A 131 -22.39 -3.57 -2.69
C THR A 131 -22.09 -2.10 -2.45
N PHE A 132 -20.94 -1.79 -1.88
CA PHE A 132 -20.55 -0.41 -1.60
C PHE A 132 -19.07 -0.17 -1.86
N GLN A 133 -18.75 1.08 -2.13
CA GLN A 133 -17.42 1.60 -2.38
C GLN A 133 -17.14 2.70 -1.37
N VAL A 134 -16.02 2.59 -0.68
CA VAL A 134 -15.50 3.65 0.18
C VAL A 134 -14.38 4.35 -0.58
N ASN A 135 -14.54 5.64 -0.83
CA ASN A 135 -13.49 6.47 -1.41
C ASN A 135 -12.84 7.30 -0.31
N GLY A 136 -11.56 7.02 -0.07
CA GLY A 136 -10.73 7.72 0.90
C GLY A 136 -9.42 6.99 1.13
N ILE A 137 -8.72 7.38 2.18
CA ILE A 137 -7.44 6.77 2.56
C ILE A 137 -7.67 5.89 3.79
N GLU A 138 -7.42 4.59 3.66
CA GLU A 138 -7.47 3.67 4.80
C GLU A 138 -6.24 3.90 5.71
N PRO A 139 -6.43 4.27 6.99
CA PRO A 139 -5.33 4.68 7.86
C PRO A 139 -4.26 3.59 8.09
N THR A 140 -4.67 2.33 8.25
CA THR A 140 -3.79 1.23 8.65
C THR A 140 -2.72 0.96 7.60
N PHE A 141 -3.14 0.79 6.34
CA PHE A 141 -2.25 0.56 5.20
C PHE A 141 -1.40 1.80 4.92
N PHE A 142 -1.95 3.00 5.06
CA PHE A 142 -1.21 4.23 4.84
C PHE A 142 -0.07 4.39 5.86
N VAL A 143 -0.39 4.32 7.15
CA VAL A 143 0.59 4.43 8.25
C VAL A 143 1.61 3.30 8.16
N GLY A 144 1.16 2.06 7.91
CA GLY A 144 2.05 0.92 7.71
C GLY A 144 3.01 1.11 6.54
N GLY A 145 2.53 1.65 5.42
CA GLY A 145 3.36 1.94 4.26
C GLY A 145 4.43 2.99 4.53
N ILE A 146 4.04 4.12 5.15
CA ILE A 146 4.98 5.19 5.54
C ILE A 146 6.04 4.66 6.54
N ALA A 147 5.63 3.84 7.51
CA ALA A 147 6.53 3.25 8.49
C ALA A 147 7.60 2.34 7.86
N LEU A 148 7.35 1.76 6.69
CA LEU A 148 8.35 0.97 5.94
C LEU A 148 9.19 1.82 4.99
N ILE A 149 8.60 2.85 4.37
CA ILE A 149 9.30 3.74 3.43
C ILE A 149 10.45 4.46 4.15
N LEU A 150 10.19 5.08 5.30
CA LEU A 150 11.19 5.89 6.02
C LEU A 150 12.49 5.12 6.34
N PRO A 151 12.45 3.95 7.02
CA PRO A 151 13.66 3.15 7.23
C PRO A 151 14.23 2.59 5.92
N GLY A 152 13.38 2.26 4.95
CA GLY A 152 13.81 1.81 3.62
C GLY A 152 14.70 2.83 2.90
N VAL A 153 14.28 4.10 2.87
CA VAL A 153 15.07 5.23 2.32
C VAL A 153 16.41 5.33 3.04
N ALA A 154 16.40 5.31 4.37
CA ALA A 154 17.62 5.48 5.18
C ALA A 154 18.64 4.36 4.90
N LEU A 155 18.20 3.10 4.90
CA LEU A 155 19.06 1.94 4.63
C LEU A 155 19.58 1.95 3.19
N PHE A 156 18.72 2.27 2.22
CA PHE A 156 19.11 2.34 0.82
C PHE A 156 20.15 3.42 0.58
N ALA A 157 19.94 4.63 1.11
CA ALA A 157 20.87 5.75 1.00
C ALA A 157 22.20 5.46 1.69
N LEU A 158 22.18 4.86 2.89
CA LEU A 158 23.39 4.43 3.61
C LEU A 158 24.16 3.37 2.81
N GLY A 159 23.45 2.40 2.23
CA GLY A 159 24.02 1.37 1.37
C GLY A 159 24.71 1.96 0.14
N LEU A 160 24.08 2.91 -0.54
CA LEU A 160 24.68 3.62 -1.67
C LEU A 160 25.90 4.45 -1.26
N ARG A 161 25.85 5.15 -0.12
CA ARG A 161 26.99 5.91 0.42
C ARG A 161 28.17 4.98 0.71
N LYS A 162 27.96 3.86 1.41
CA LYS A 162 29.01 2.87 1.69
C LYS A 162 29.55 2.22 0.41
N LYS A 163 28.71 1.97 -0.60
CA LYS A 163 29.14 1.48 -1.91
C LYS A 163 30.09 2.47 -2.60
N ARG A 164 29.75 3.78 -2.58
CA ARG A 164 30.59 4.85 -3.14
C ARG A 164 31.93 4.97 -2.41
N GLN A 165 31.92 4.96 -1.07
CA GLN A 165 33.15 4.98 -0.26
C GLN A 165 34.04 3.78 -0.56
N ALA A 166 33.47 2.57 -0.66
CA ALA A 166 34.23 1.37 -1.00
C ALA A 166 34.77 1.37 -2.43
N ALA A 167 34.14 2.10 -3.36
CA ALA A 167 34.64 2.29 -4.72
C ALA A 167 35.77 3.32 -4.77
N ALA A 168 35.66 4.42 -4.02
CA ALA A 168 36.68 5.46 -3.93
C ALA A 168 37.94 5.01 -3.16
N ALA A 169 37.80 4.08 -2.22
CA ALA A 169 38.92 3.49 -1.48
C ALA A 169 39.66 2.38 -2.25
N ARG A 170 39.22 2.03 -3.46
CA ARG A 170 40.01 1.14 -4.32
C ARG A 170 41.20 1.92 -4.85
N PRO A 171 42.44 1.40 -4.73
CA PRO A 171 43.59 1.99 -5.39
C PRO A 171 43.31 2.17 -6.89
N PRO A 172 43.92 3.16 -7.57
CA PRO A 172 43.95 3.18 -9.02
C PRO A 172 44.39 1.79 -9.49
N GLU A 173 43.60 1.19 -10.38
CA GLU A 173 44.02 -0.01 -11.08
C GLU A 173 45.34 0.39 -11.77
N SER A 174 46.45 -0.21 -11.36
CA SER A 174 47.75 0.02 -11.97
C SER A 174 47.55 -0.05 -13.48
N PRO A 175 48.01 0.94 -14.28
CA PRO A 175 47.89 0.84 -15.73
C PRO A 175 48.39 -0.54 -16.13
N GLN A 176 47.54 -1.33 -16.78
CA GLN A 176 47.98 -2.61 -17.33
C GLN A 176 49.20 -2.29 -18.19
N GLN A 177 50.40 -2.67 -17.73
CA GLN A 177 51.58 -2.57 -18.55
C GLN A 177 51.27 -3.37 -19.81
N PRO A 178 51.32 -2.77 -21.02
CA PRO A 178 51.05 -3.50 -22.22
C PRO A 178 52.07 -4.65 -22.30
N THR A 179 51.60 -5.88 -22.17
CA THR A 179 52.40 -7.08 -22.40
C THR A 179 52.76 -7.12 -23.88
N GLY A 180 54.04 -6.90 -24.20
CA GLY A 180 54.55 -6.95 -25.58
C GLY A 180 55.37 -5.73 -26.05
N VAL A 181 55.62 -4.73 -25.19
CA VAL A 181 56.51 -3.61 -25.56
C VAL A 181 57.97 -4.02 -25.32
N VAL A 182 58.66 -4.36 -26.42
CA VAL A 182 60.12 -4.57 -26.42
C VAL A 182 60.78 -3.26 -26.80
N LEU A 183 61.63 -2.73 -25.92
CA LEU A 183 62.49 -1.57 -26.23
C LEU A 183 63.57 -2.04 -27.21
N TYR A 184 63.62 -1.50 -28.43
CA TYR A 184 64.75 -1.73 -29.33
C TYR A 184 66.01 -1.11 -28.72
N GLY A 185 66.94 -1.94 -28.27
CA GLY A 185 68.30 -1.51 -27.96
C GLY A 185 69.03 -1.10 -29.25
N PRO A 186 70.00 -0.17 -29.20
CA PRO A 186 70.80 0.19 -30.36
C PRO A 186 71.44 -1.07 -30.98
N ARG A 187 71.38 -1.20 -32.32
CA ARG A 187 72.09 -2.30 -33.01
C ARG A 187 73.58 -2.24 -32.64
N PRO A 188 74.20 -3.37 -32.24
CA PRO A 188 75.64 -3.43 -32.10
C PRO A 188 76.30 -3.01 -33.42
N PRO A 189 77.42 -2.26 -33.40
CA PRO A 189 78.15 -1.93 -34.63
C PRO A 189 78.55 -3.21 -35.36
N GLU A 190 78.31 -3.26 -36.68
CA GLU A 190 78.79 -4.36 -37.52
C GLU A 190 80.33 -4.40 -37.45
N GLU A 191 80.86 -5.55 -37.03
CA GLU A 191 82.30 -5.77 -36.98
C GLU A 191 82.84 -5.85 -38.43
N PRO A 192 83.87 -5.07 -38.79
CA PRO A 192 84.41 -5.08 -40.15
C PRO A 192 84.91 -6.47 -40.55
N PRO A 193 84.76 -6.87 -41.83
CA PRO A 193 85.15 -8.19 -42.28
C PRO A 193 86.65 -8.43 -42.05
N LYS A 194 86.96 -9.56 -41.40
CA LYS A 194 88.32 -9.97 -41.07
C LYS A 194 89.14 -10.17 -42.35
N PRO A 195 90.34 -9.58 -42.48
CA PRO A 195 91.17 -9.75 -43.67
C PRO A 195 91.59 -11.22 -43.86
N PRO A 196 91.74 -11.70 -45.11
CA PRO A 196 92.17 -13.06 -45.37
C PRO A 196 93.71 -13.21 -45.24
N GLY A 197 94.11 -14.38 -44.76
CA GLY A 197 95.46 -14.93 -44.91
C GLY A 197 96.35 -14.77 -43.67
N ASN A 198 97.30 -15.65 -43.41
CA ASN A 198 98.01 -16.53 -44.35
C ASN A 198 98.78 -17.63 -43.59
N PRO A 199 99.49 -18.54 -44.29
CA PRO A 199 99.39 -20.02 -44.27
C PRO A 199 99.78 -20.75 -42.98
#